data_AF-A0A3B8HXX3-F1
#
_entry.id   AF-A0A3B8HXX3-F1
#
_cell.length_a   1.000
_cell.length_b   1.000
_cell.length_c   1.000
_cell.angle_alpha   90.00
_cell.angle_beta   90.00
_cell.angle_gamma   90.00
#
_symmetry.space_group_name_H-M   'P 1'
#
loop_
_entity.id
_entity.type
_entity.pdbx_description
1 polymer ?
#
loop_
_entity_poly.entity_id
_entity_poly.type
_entity_poly.pdbx_seq_one_letter_code
_entity_poly.pdbx_strand_id
1 'polypeptide(L)' 'MCIRDRKSLRRGINQYIQFYNEQRPHESLGYRCPAEYYQQMPMKLAI' A
#
# COMPACT_ATOMS: atom_id res chain seq x y z
N MET A 1 -17.29 1.86 5.24
CA MET A 1 -16.93 2.71 6.39
C MET A 1 -17.33 4.14 6.08
N CYS A 2 -18.16 4.78 6.90
CA CYS A 2 -18.61 6.15 6.63
C CYS A 2 -17.63 7.14 7.27
N ILE A 3 -16.95 7.95 6.45
CA ILE A 3 -15.98 8.96 6.91
C ILE A 3 -16.78 10.17 7.40
N ARG A 4 -16.79 10.44 8.71
CA ARG A 4 -17.59 11.52 9.31
C ARG A 4 -16.79 12.45 10.22
N ASP A 5 -15.65 11.99 10.72
CA ASP A 5 -14.76 12.72 11.61
C ASP A 5 -13.27 12.47 11.28
N ARG A 6 -12.38 13.31 11.81
CA ARG A 6 -10.92 13.22 11.55
C ARG A 6 -10.32 11.85 11.92
N LYS A 7 -10.80 11.18 12.98
CA LYS A 7 -10.28 9.86 13.36
C LYS A 7 -10.71 8.80 12.35
N SER A 8 -11.97 8.83 11.94
CA SER A 8 -12.50 7.95 10.89
C SER A 8 -11.77 8.14 9.55
N LEU A 9 -11.43 9.40 9.21
CA LEU A 9 -10.65 9.73 8.02
C LEU A 9 -9.25 9.13 8.06
N ARG A 10 -8.51 9.36 9.15
CA ARG A 10 -7.16 8.80 9.33
C ARG A 10 -7.18 7.28 9.26
N ARG A 11 -8.17 6.64 9.87
CA ARG A 11 -8.33 5.17 9.81
C ARG A 11 -8.61 4.70 8.39
N GLY A 12 -9.52 5.35 7.66
CA GLY A 12 -9.85 4.99 6.28
C GLY A 12 -8.66 5.14 5.33
N ILE A 13 -7.90 6.24 5.47
CA ILE A 13 -6.67 6.46 4.69
C ILE A 13 -5.64 5.37 4.98
N ASN A 14 -5.37 5.08 6.26
CA ASN A 14 -4.40 4.04 6.63
C ASN A 14 -4.83 2.67 6.09
N GLN A 15 -6.11 2.32 6.18
CA GLN A 15 -6.65 1.07 5.64
C GLN A 15 -6.48 1.00 4.12
N TYR A 16 -6.74 2.09 3.41
CA TYR A 16 -6.57 2.12 1.96
C TYR A 16 -5.10 2.01 1.55
N ILE A 17 -4.19 2.72 2.24
CA ILE A 17 -2.75 2.63 1.98
C ILE A 17 -2.26 1.20 2.21
N GLN A 18 -2.69 0.56 3.30
CA GLN A 18 -2.32 -0.83 3.57
C GLN A 18 -2.82 -1.77 2.47
N PHE A 19 -4.10 -1.67 2.09
CA PHE A 19 -4.67 -2.45 0.99
C PHE A 19 -3.90 -2.25 -0.32
N TYR A 20 -3.59 -1.00 -0.66
CA TYR A 20 -2.83 -0.67 -1.87
C TYR A 20 -1.44 -1.32 -1.86
N ASN A 21 -0.72 -1.23 -0.74
CA ASN A 21 0.65 -1.71 -0.64
C ASN A 21 0.76 -3.23 -0.53
N GLU A 22 -0.20 -3.89 0.14
CA GLU A 22 -0.07 -5.30 0.52
C GLU A 22 -0.97 -6.24 -0.28
N GLN A 23 -2.08 -5.76 -0.84
CA GLN A 23 -3.13 -6.63 -1.40
C GLN A 23 -3.51 -6.29 -2.83
N ARG A 24 -3.30 -5.05 -3.29
CA ARG A 24 -3.71 -4.64 -4.63
C ARG A 24 -2.73 -5.19 -5.68
N PRO A 25 -3.18 -6.00 -6.65
CA PRO A 25 -2.34 -6.39 -7.77
C PRO A 25 -2.20 -5.22 -8.75
N HIS A 26 -0.99 -5.00 -9.26
CA HIS A 26 -0.69 -3.97 -10.24
C HIS A 26 -0.16 -4.59 -11.54
N GLU A 27 -0.81 -4.30 -12.67
CA GLU A 27 -0.39 -4.80 -13.98
C GLU A 27 1.03 -4.37 -14.33
N SER A 28 1.39 -3.12 -14.02
CA SER A 28 2.74 -2.58 -14.21
C SER A 28 3.81 -3.29 -13.36
N LEU A 29 3.41 -4.00 -12.29
CA LEU A 29 4.29 -4.80 -11.44
C LEU A 29 4.16 -6.30 -11.72
N GLY A 30 3.55 -6.68 -12.84
CA GLY A 30 3.33 -8.08 -13.19
C GLY A 30 2.33 -8.78 -12.28
N TYR A 31 1.24 -8.08 -11.92
CA TYR A 31 0.18 -8.52 -11.01
C TYR A 31 0.60 -8.74 -9.55
N ARG A 32 1.76 -8.20 -9.15
CA ARG A 32 2.21 -8.19 -7.75
C ARG A 32 1.75 -6.93 -7.02
N CYS A 33 1.72 -6.98 -5.70
CA CYS A 33 1.55 -5.79 -4.88
C CYS A 33 2.90 -5.06 -4.67
N PRO A 34 2.88 -3.75 -4.32
CA PRO A 34 4.10 -2.99 -4.09
C PRO A 34 5.02 -3.62 -3.04
N ALA A 35 4.47 -4.15 -1.93
CA ALA A 35 5.26 -4.77 -0.88
C ALA A 35 6.05 -5.99 -1.40
N GLU A 36 5.41 -6.87 -2.18
CA GLU A 36 6.06 -8.02 -2.82
C GLU A 36 7.16 -7.59 -3.80
N TYR A 37 6.89 -6.56 -4.61
CA TYR A 37 7.83 -6.06 -5.59
C TYR A 37 9.11 -5.53 -4.94
N TYR A 38 8.98 -4.69 -3.90
CA TYR A 38 10.13 -4.11 -3.20
C TYR A 38 10.85 -5.08 -2.27
N GLN A 39 10.17 -6.11 -1.72
CA GLN A 39 10.86 -7.16 -0.97
C GLN A 39 11.81 -7.99 -1.84
N GLN A 40 11.53 -8.11 -3.14
CA GLN A 40 12.38 -8.82 -4.09
C GLN A 40 13.52 -7.95 -4.65
N MET A 41 13.46 -6.63 -4.47
CA MET A 41 14.59 -5.75 -4.79
C MET A 41 15.59 -5.80 -3.62
N PRO A 42 16.83 -6.25 -3.82
CA PRO A 42 17.85 -6.10 -2.79
C PRO A 42 17.97 -4.62 -2.48
N MET A 43 17.87 -4.25 -1.19
CA MET A 43 18.00 -2.89 -0.66
C MET A 43 19.21 -2.16 -1.27
N LYS A 44 18.99 -1.49 -2.39
CA LYS A 44 19.83 -0.41 -2.93
C LYS A 44 19.00 0.85 -2.92
N LEU A 45 18.60 1.27 -1.72
CA LEU A 45 18.20 2.64 -1.48
C LEU A 45 18.67 3.06 -0.09
N ALA A 46 19.99 3.04 0.09
CA ALA A 46 20.62 4.00 0.97
C ALA A 46 20.68 5.31 0.16
N ILE A 47 19.88 6.29 0.58
CA ILE A 47 20.10 7.71 0.26
C ILE A 47 20.96 8.28 1.37
#